data_AF-A0A9C9BZG1-F1
#
_entry.id   AF-A0A9C9BZG1-F1
#
_cell.length_a   1.000
_cell.length_b   1.000
_cell.length_c   1.000
_cell.angle_alpha   90.00
_cell.angle_beta   90.00
_cell.angle_gamma   90.00
#
_symmetry.space_group_name_H-M   'P 1'
#
loop_
_entity.id
_entity.type
_entity.pdbx_description
1 polymer ?
#
loop_
_entity_poly.entity_id
_entity_poly.type
_entity_poly.pdbx_seq_one_letter_code
_entity_poly.pdbx_strand_id
1 'polypeptide(L)'
;DLTGTDGVLYGPPGGIRQFGHDTGSTVNTDNLSCAGTNGCHGYRYAGSSYPEGVTGAHHNNVDGRLELADTPADSYRFLMGVKGFESSDWQENASAANHNEYFGLLTPVQLGCGGAGELSCHGTGGVQPPDGTMSQFCATCHGNFHTLQSATSDGIGRVADSPFIRHPTDLALPSSGEYAAYTTYSLQAPIARITVPAAAGSGVTPGSDVVMCLSCHVAHASNYPSMLRWDYTTMISGNGGTAAGTGCFTCHTTKD
;
A
#
# COMPACT_ATOMS: atom_id res chain seq x y z
N ASP A 1 -8.75 -25.03 4.72
CA ASP A 1 -9.39 -24.41 5.89
C ASP A 1 -8.91 -23.01 6.09
N LEU A 2 -9.80 -22.07 6.40
CA LEU A 2 -9.44 -20.76 6.93
C LEU A 2 -8.78 -20.99 8.29
N THR A 3 -7.46 -21.16 8.31
CA THR A 3 -6.71 -21.36 9.54
C THR A 3 -6.44 -20.00 10.18
N GLY A 4 -7.40 -19.48 10.93
CA GLY A 4 -7.26 -18.20 11.62
C GLY A 4 -8.59 -17.70 12.13
N THR A 5 -8.65 -17.32 13.41
CA THR A 5 -9.80 -16.62 13.97
C THR A 5 -9.53 -15.13 13.80
N ASP A 6 -10.21 -14.47 12.86
CA ASP A 6 -10.21 -13.00 12.84
C ASP A 6 -10.99 -12.54 14.08
N GLY A 7 -10.29 -11.92 15.02
CA GLY A 7 -10.93 -11.37 16.21
C GLY A 7 -11.91 -10.26 15.83
N VAL A 8 -12.85 -9.94 16.74
CA VAL A 8 -13.69 -8.75 16.57
C VAL A 8 -12.78 -7.50 16.58
N LEU A 9 -12.79 -6.74 15.48
CA LEU A 9 -12.04 -5.49 15.35
C LEU A 9 -12.89 -4.35 15.93
N TYR A 10 -12.46 -3.76 17.07
CA TYR A 10 -13.19 -2.69 17.75
C TYR A 10 -12.81 -1.27 17.28
N GLY A 11 -11.99 -1.15 16.23
CA GLY A 11 -11.55 0.11 15.64
C GLY A 11 -10.89 -0.12 14.27
N PRO A 12 -10.58 0.96 13.51
CA PRO A 12 -9.77 0.85 12.31
C PRO A 12 -8.49 0.11 12.68
N PRO A 13 -8.13 -0.89 11.89
CA PRO A 13 -7.40 -1.98 12.48
C PRO A 13 -5.92 -1.58 12.65
N GLY A 14 -5.44 -1.83 13.87
CA GLY A 14 -4.32 -1.08 14.44
C GLY A 14 -2.95 -1.43 13.89
N GLY A 15 -1.94 -0.72 14.40
CA GLY A 15 -0.54 -1.02 14.18
C GLY A 15 -0.17 -2.45 14.58
N ILE A 16 1.05 -2.85 14.20
CA ILE A 16 1.63 -4.15 14.56
C ILE A 16 1.33 -4.46 16.03
N ARG A 17 0.82 -5.66 16.33
CA ARG A 17 0.49 -6.08 17.71
C ARG A 17 1.76 -6.30 18.52
N GLN A 18 2.36 -5.21 18.97
CA GLN A 18 3.60 -5.18 19.73
C GLN A 18 3.55 -4.00 20.70
N PHE A 19 4.23 -4.14 21.84
CA PHE A 19 4.30 -3.08 22.86
C PHE A 19 4.64 -1.72 22.23
N GLY A 20 3.80 -0.71 22.50
CA GLY A 20 3.96 0.66 21.99
C GLY A 20 3.40 0.91 20.58
N HIS A 21 2.80 -0.11 19.94
CA HIS A 21 2.24 -0.04 18.59
C HIS A 21 0.77 -0.50 18.53
N ASP A 22 0.35 -1.33 19.49
CA ASP A 22 -0.94 -2.01 19.55
C ASP A 22 -2.06 -1.21 20.23
N THR A 23 -1.74 -0.09 20.86
CA THR A 23 -2.71 0.71 21.63
C THR A 23 -3.47 1.76 20.80
N GLY A 24 -3.20 1.86 19.49
CA GLY A 24 -3.78 2.90 18.63
C GLY A 24 -3.43 4.34 19.05
N SER A 25 -2.52 4.50 20.02
CA SER A 25 -2.16 5.81 20.59
C SER A 25 -1.04 6.50 19.80
N THR A 26 -0.28 5.74 19.01
CA THR A 26 0.87 6.25 18.24
C THR A 26 0.40 7.16 17.10
N VAL A 27 -0.56 6.71 16.29
CA VAL A 27 -1.21 7.50 15.23
C VAL A 27 -2.72 7.29 15.30
N ASN A 28 -3.48 8.38 15.43
CA ASN A 28 -4.94 8.40 15.52
C ASN A 28 -5.50 9.69 14.90
N THR A 29 -6.83 9.83 14.93
CA THR A 29 -7.54 10.99 14.36
C THR A 29 -7.12 12.33 14.95
N ASP A 30 -6.60 12.35 16.18
CA ASP A 30 -6.29 13.58 16.90
C ASP A 30 -4.83 14.02 16.67
N ASN A 31 -3.97 13.12 16.16
CA ASN A 31 -2.54 13.38 16.01
C ASN A 31 -1.97 13.07 14.60
N LEU A 32 -2.78 12.55 13.67
CA LEU A 32 -2.42 12.41 12.27
C LEU A 32 -2.18 13.79 11.66
N SER A 33 -1.08 13.93 10.91
CA SER A 33 -0.69 15.19 10.29
C SER A 33 -0.18 14.95 8.86
N CYS A 34 0.10 16.02 8.11
CA CYS A 34 0.69 15.88 6.78
C CYS A 34 2.14 15.40 6.85
N ALA A 35 2.91 15.91 7.80
CA ALA A 35 4.34 15.59 7.96
C ALA A 35 4.75 15.56 9.43
N GLY A 36 5.89 14.94 9.70
CA GLY A 36 6.45 14.78 11.04
C GLY A 36 6.23 13.39 11.62
N THR A 37 6.40 13.21 12.94
CA THR A 37 6.36 11.88 13.61
C THR A 37 5.18 11.02 13.18
N ASN A 38 3.99 11.63 13.08
CA ASN A 38 2.72 10.98 12.77
C ASN A 38 2.21 11.37 11.38
N GLY A 39 3.08 11.92 10.53
CA GLY A 39 2.72 12.36 9.19
C GLY A 39 3.06 11.32 8.13
N CYS A 40 2.42 11.43 6.97
CA CYS A 40 2.73 10.58 5.82
C CYS A 40 3.94 11.11 5.04
N HIS A 41 4.12 12.42 4.98
CA HIS A 41 5.14 13.06 4.16
C HIS A 41 6.36 13.45 4.98
N GLY A 42 7.50 13.46 4.30
CA GLY A 42 8.77 13.84 4.87
C GLY A 42 9.30 12.82 5.86
N TYR A 43 10.20 13.30 6.69
CA TYR A 43 10.76 12.49 7.73
C TYR A 43 9.80 12.30 8.92
N ARG A 44 9.88 11.12 9.55
CA ARG A 44 8.98 10.68 10.62
C ARG A 44 9.74 10.42 11.92
N TYR A 45 10.38 11.47 12.45
CA TYR A 45 11.15 11.42 13.70
C TYR A 45 10.42 12.08 14.87
N ALA A 46 10.78 11.70 16.10
CA ALA A 46 10.46 12.50 17.27
C ALA A 46 11.08 13.91 17.15
N GLY A 47 10.22 14.95 17.13
CA GLY A 47 10.65 16.36 17.14
C GLY A 47 10.67 17.04 15.77
N SER A 48 10.46 16.32 14.67
CA SER A 48 10.08 16.94 13.40
C SER A 48 8.56 17.10 13.39
N SER A 49 8.06 18.31 13.64
CA SER A 49 6.66 18.66 13.37
C SER A 49 6.49 19.02 11.89
N TYR A 50 5.25 19.31 11.48
CA TYR A 50 5.04 20.07 10.26
C TYR A 50 5.42 21.54 10.51
N PRO A 51 6.22 22.19 9.64
CA PRO A 51 6.68 21.73 8.33
C PRO A 51 8.06 21.03 8.31
N GLU A 52 8.75 20.92 9.44
CA GLU A 52 10.14 20.46 9.53
C GLU A 52 10.42 19.12 8.82
N GLY A 53 9.46 18.19 8.84
CA GLY A 53 9.60 16.89 8.17
C GLY A 53 9.78 16.97 6.64
N VAL A 54 9.24 18.01 5.98
CA VAL A 54 9.29 18.19 4.51
C VAL A 54 10.10 19.42 4.06
N THR A 55 10.63 20.20 5.00
CA THR A 55 11.37 21.42 4.70
C THR A 55 12.56 21.15 3.79
N GLY A 56 12.68 21.97 2.73
CA GLY A 56 13.77 21.87 1.74
C GLY A 56 13.63 20.74 0.71
N ALA A 57 12.81 19.71 0.98
CA ALA A 57 12.63 18.59 0.06
C ALA A 57 12.03 19.04 -1.27
N HIS A 58 11.01 19.91 -1.24
CA HIS A 58 10.35 20.37 -2.46
C HIS A 58 11.24 21.19 -3.40
N HIS A 59 12.31 21.83 -2.90
CA HIS A 59 13.28 22.54 -3.76
C HIS A 59 14.24 21.59 -4.50
N ASN A 60 14.31 20.34 -4.05
CA ASN A 60 15.19 19.32 -4.61
C ASN A 60 14.38 18.17 -5.21
N ASN A 61 13.05 18.30 -5.29
CA ASN A 61 12.19 17.25 -5.81
C ASN A 61 12.55 16.97 -7.26
N VAL A 62 12.67 15.69 -7.57
CA VAL A 62 12.90 15.22 -8.94
C VAL A 62 11.68 14.41 -9.37
N ASP A 63 11.06 14.82 -10.48
CA ASP A 63 9.98 14.03 -11.09
C ASP A 63 10.56 12.79 -11.80
N GLY A 64 9.69 11.83 -12.13
CA GLY A 64 10.08 10.63 -12.84
C GLY A 64 10.46 9.47 -11.91
N ARG A 65 11.50 8.71 -12.28
CA ARG A 65 11.87 7.45 -11.62
C ARG A 65 12.63 7.69 -10.31
N LEU A 66 12.04 7.27 -9.20
CA LEU A 66 12.53 7.42 -7.83
C LEU A 66 12.86 6.03 -7.23
N GLU A 67 14.13 5.63 -7.27
CA GLU A 67 14.60 4.32 -6.79
C GLU A 67 15.52 4.37 -5.57
N LEU A 68 16.22 5.50 -5.38
CA LEU A 68 17.14 5.68 -4.26
C LEU A 68 16.34 5.85 -2.95
N ALA A 69 15.43 6.83 -2.94
CA ALA A 69 14.50 7.10 -1.85
C ALA A 69 15.19 7.24 -0.49
N ASP A 70 16.38 7.86 -0.44
CA ASP A 70 17.19 8.00 0.78
C ASP A 70 16.99 9.35 1.50
N THR A 71 16.29 10.28 0.84
CA THR A 71 15.78 11.52 1.41
C THR A 71 14.31 11.72 1.01
N PRO A 72 13.58 12.68 1.61
CA PRO A 72 12.25 13.00 1.16
C PRO A 72 12.22 13.52 -0.29
N ALA A 73 13.27 14.19 -0.77
CA ALA A 73 13.29 14.82 -2.08
C ALA A 73 13.37 13.82 -3.25
N ASP A 74 13.98 12.66 -3.03
CA ASP A 74 14.11 11.57 -4.00
C ASP A 74 13.22 10.37 -3.63
N SER A 75 12.31 10.54 -2.67
CA SER A 75 11.27 9.57 -2.33
C SER A 75 9.95 9.93 -3.00
N TYR A 76 9.25 8.92 -3.50
CA TYR A 76 7.97 9.07 -4.17
C TYR A 76 6.96 9.82 -3.30
N ARG A 77 6.47 10.97 -3.80
CA ARG A 77 5.51 11.89 -3.19
C ARG A 77 5.97 12.45 -1.86
N PHE A 78 7.28 12.62 -1.67
CA PHE A 78 7.91 12.94 -0.40
C PHE A 78 7.63 11.91 0.70
N LEU A 79 7.24 10.68 0.36
CA LEU A 79 6.99 9.63 1.34
C LEU A 79 8.31 8.93 1.63
N MET A 80 9.01 9.36 2.68
CA MET A 80 10.37 8.92 2.99
C MET A 80 10.56 7.40 2.85
N GLY A 81 11.50 6.98 2.00
CA GLY A 81 11.82 5.58 1.73
C GLY A 81 10.99 4.91 0.64
N VAL A 82 9.90 5.54 0.15
CA VAL A 82 9.03 4.95 -0.87
C VAL A 82 9.61 5.15 -2.26
N LYS A 83 9.63 4.07 -3.03
CA LYS A 83 10.04 4.04 -4.44
C LYS A 83 8.82 4.13 -5.36
N GLY A 84 9.00 4.72 -6.53
CA GLY A 84 7.92 4.88 -7.49
C GLY A 84 8.28 5.77 -8.67
N PHE A 85 7.35 5.95 -9.59
CA PHE A 85 7.48 6.88 -10.71
C PHE A 85 6.43 7.97 -10.57
N GLU A 86 6.86 9.23 -10.54
CA GLU A 86 5.98 10.39 -10.62
C GLU A 86 5.85 10.86 -12.07
N SER A 87 4.65 10.77 -12.63
CA SER A 87 4.35 11.42 -13.90
C SER A 87 4.20 12.93 -13.69
N SER A 88 4.68 13.74 -14.62
CA SER A 88 4.66 15.21 -14.51
C SER A 88 3.26 15.84 -14.60
N ASP A 89 2.29 15.16 -15.22
CA ASP A 89 0.94 15.69 -15.48
C ASP A 89 -0.18 14.72 -15.06
N TRP A 90 0.12 13.83 -14.12
CA TRP A 90 -0.79 12.75 -13.70
C TRP A 90 -2.18 13.22 -13.24
N GLN A 91 -2.35 14.47 -12.81
CA GLN A 91 -3.63 15.04 -12.38
C GLN A 91 -4.46 15.64 -13.51
N GLU A 92 -3.85 15.99 -14.63
CA GLU A 92 -4.52 16.70 -15.71
C GLU A 92 -5.09 15.73 -16.76
N ASN A 93 -4.37 14.64 -17.07
CA ASN A 93 -4.74 13.71 -18.14
C ASN A 93 -4.53 12.23 -17.75
N ALA A 94 -4.99 11.86 -16.55
CA ALA A 94 -4.83 10.50 -16.03
C ALA A 94 -5.39 9.45 -17.02
N SER A 95 -4.56 8.48 -17.39
CA SER A 95 -4.93 7.35 -18.25
C SER A 95 -4.08 6.12 -17.94
N ALA A 96 -4.42 4.98 -18.54
CA ALA A 96 -3.56 3.80 -18.46
C ALA A 96 -2.13 4.07 -18.97
N ALA A 97 -1.89 5.05 -19.84
CA ALA A 97 -0.54 5.41 -20.31
C ALA A 97 0.04 6.65 -19.60
N ASN A 98 -0.74 7.31 -18.74
CA ASN A 98 -0.32 8.50 -18.02
C ASN A 98 -0.82 8.46 -16.57
N HIS A 99 0.00 7.93 -15.67
CA HIS A 99 -0.30 7.78 -14.25
C HIS A 99 1.01 7.64 -13.48
N ASN A 100 0.94 7.68 -12.15
CA ASN A 100 2.09 7.35 -11.32
C ASN A 100 2.23 5.84 -11.16
N GLU A 101 3.45 5.33 -11.19
CA GLU A 101 3.71 3.91 -10.95
C GLU A 101 4.18 3.69 -9.52
N TYR A 102 3.69 2.60 -8.94
CA TYR A 102 3.96 2.23 -7.55
C TYR A 102 4.95 1.08 -7.52
N PHE A 103 5.90 1.10 -6.59
CA PHE A 103 6.77 -0.02 -6.33
C PHE A 103 6.13 -1.03 -5.37
N GLY A 104 6.26 -2.31 -5.66
CA GLY A 104 5.78 -3.43 -4.86
C GLY A 104 6.73 -4.63 -4.89
N LEU A 105 6.46 -5.62 -4.04
CA LEU A 105 7.25 -6.86 -3.97
C LEU A 105 6.43 -8.10 -4.35
N LEU A 106 7.09 -9.17 -4.80
CA LEU A 106 6.41 -10.41 -5.18
C LEU A 106 5.86 -11.19 -3.99
N THR A 107 6.35 -10.93 -2.78
CA THR A 107 5.95 -11.64 -1.57
C THR A 107 5.88 -10.67 -0.39
N PRO A 108 4.80 -10.72 0.41
CA PRO A 108 4.65 -9.85 1.57
C PRO A 108 5.72 -10.20 2.60
N VAL A 109 6.21 -9.18 3.30
CA VAL A 109 7.22 -9.37 4.36
C VAL A 109 6.56 -9.61 5.71
N GLN A 110 7.31 -10.05 6.70
CA GLN A 110 6.91 -9.96 8.11
C GLN A 110 7.53 -8.70 8.70
N LEU A 111 6.74 -7.74 9.18
CA LEU A 111 7.26 -6.57 9.89
C LEU A 111 7.30 -6.82 11.40
N GLY A 112 8.32 -6.29 12.05
CA GLY A 112 8.47 -6.36 13.50
C GLY A 112 9.80 -5.76 13.95
N CYS A 113 10.03 -5.71 15.27
CA CYS A 113 11.22 -5.08 15.84
C CYS A 113 12.44 -6.02 15.92
N GLY A 114 12.68 -6.86 14.90
CA GLY A 114 13.90 -7.66 14.78
C GLY A 114 13.83 -9.08 15.38
N GLY A 115 12.63 -9.68 15.48
CA GLY A 115 12.52 -11.12 15.64
C GLY A 115 13.12 -11.89 14.45
N ALA A 116 13.35 -13.20 14.59
CA ALA A 116 13.91 -14.01 13.51
C ALA A 116 13.00 -13.97 12.27
N GLY A 117 13.48 -13.34 11.18
CA GLY A 117 12.74 -13.19 9.93
C GLY A 117 11.88 -11.91 9.83
N GLU A 118 11.87 -11.05 10.85
CA GLU A 118 11.12 -9.79 10.85
C GLU A 118 11.95 -8.61 10.36
N LEU A 119 11.37 -7.77 9.50
CA LEU A 119 11.98 -6.54 9.02
C LEU A 119 11.55 -5.35 9.89
N SER A 120 12.54 -4.57 10.34
CA SER A 120 12.33 -3.32 11.08
C SER A 120 11.96 -2.18 10.15
N CYS A 121 10.91 -1.43 10.48
CA CYS A 121 10.55 -0.18 9.80
C CYS A 121 11.29 1.05 10.37
N HIS A 122 12.07 0.91 11.45
CA HIS A 122 12.84 2.02 12.01
C HIS A 122 14.21 2.12 11.34
N GLY A 123 14.56 3.30 10.84
CA GLY A 123 15.86 3.56 10.23
C GLY A 123 16.27 5.04 10.27
N THR A 124 17.32 5.37 9.54
CA THR A 124 17.68 6.75 9.25
C THR A 124 16.51 7.40 8.51
N GLY A 125 16.00 8.53 8.97
CA GLY A 125 14.75 9.09 8.44
C GLY A 125 13.53 8.89 9.36
N GLY A 126 13.67 8.07 10.41
CA GLY A 126 12.58 7.71 11.30
C GLY A 126 11.94 6.40 10.88
N VAL A 127 10.61 6.34 10.90
CA VAL A 127 9.88 5.17 10.39
C VAL A 127 9.85 5.21 8.85
N GLN A 128 10.08 4.09 8.17
CA GLN A 128 10.10 3.95 6.70
C GLN A 128 9.75 2.52 6.25
N PRO A 129 9.28 2.31 5.00
CA PRO A 129 9.15 0.99 4.40
C PRO A 129 10.55 0.34 4.26
N PRO A 130 10.78 -0.88 4.76
CA PRO A 130 12.11 -1.50 4.71
C PRO A 130 12.67 -1.69 3.30
N ASP A 131 11.82 -2.01 2.32
CA ASP A 131 12.20 -2.28 0.93
C ASP A 131 11.73 -1.20 -0.05
N GLY A 132 10.97 -0.23 0.46
CA GLY A 132 10.49 0.93 -0.28
C GLY A 132 9.15 0.75 -1.00
N THR A 133 8.37 -0.29 -0.69
CA THR A 133 7.04 -0.45 -1.31
C THR A 133 6.01 0.49 -0.71
N MET A 134 5.00 0.84 -1.49
CA MET A 134 3.84 1.58 -0.99
C MET A 134 3.10 0.80 0.10
N SER A 135 3.02 -0.52 -0.05
CA SER A 135 2.31 -1.37 0.90
C SER A 135 3.00 -1.48 2.25
N GLN A 136 4.32 -1.61 2.27
CA GLN A 136 5.11 -1.52 3.50
C GLN A 136 5.01 -0.14 4.15
N PHE A 137 4.92 0.94 3.36
CA PHE A 137 4.75 2.28 3.89
C PHE A 137 3.45 2.39 4.69
N CYS A 138 2.33 1.94 4.11
CA CYS A 138 1.05 1.85 4.83
C CYS A 138 1.16 0.93 6.07
N ALA A 139 1.88 -0.19 5.95
CA ALA A 139 2.10 -1.15 7.01
C ALA A 139 2.90 -0.60 8.21
N THR A 140 3.64 0.50 8.04
CA THR A 140 4.34 1.13 9.16
C THR A 140 3.40 1.66 10.25
N CYS A 141 2.13 1.97 9.90
CA CYS A 141 1.08 2.34 10.84
C CYS A 141 -0.07 1.31 10.89
N HIS A 142 -0.31 0.57 9.80
CA HIS A 142 -1.38 -0.42 9.66
C HIS A 142 -0.86 -1.87 9.53
N GLY A 143 0.22 -2.20 10.23
CA GLY A 143 1.00 -3.41 9.97
C GLY A 143 0.25 -4.74 10.09
N ASN A 144 -0.87 -4.79 10.82
CA ASN A 144 -1.70 -5.99 10.90
C ASN A 144 -2.40 -6.36 9.56
N PHE A 145 -2.39 -5.50 8.53
CA PHE A 145 -3.09 -5.72 7.24
C PHE A 145 -2.18 -6.17 6.12
N HIS A 146 -0.88 -5.95 6.25
CA HIS A 146 0.01 -5.84 5.07
C HIS A 146 1.27 -6.69 5.17
N THR A 147 1.33 -7.56 6.17
CA THR A 147 2.47 -8.42 6.42
C THR A 147 2.04 -9.87 6.55
N LEU A 148 3.00 -10.78 6.39
CA LEU A 148 2.84 -12.13 6.89
C LEU A 148 2.65 -12.10 8.41
N GLN A 149 1.98 -13.13 8.91
CA GLN A 149 1.76 -13.34 10.32
C GLN A 149 3.10 -13.33 11.08
N SER A 150 3.12 -12.63 12.22
CA SER A 150 4.18 -12.74 13.22
C SER A 150 3.72 -13.56 14.43
N ALA A 151 4.54 -13.63 15.49
CA ALA A 151 4.16 -14.28 16.73
C ALA A 151 2.88 -13.68 17.36
N THR A 152 2.58 -12.41 17.08
CA THR A 152 1.51 -11.64 17.72
C THR A 152 0.53 -10.98 16.76
N SER A 153 0.93 -10.75 15.50
CA SER A 153 0.12 -10.07 14.48
C SER A 153 -0.36 -11.07 13.42
N ASP A 154 -1.66 -11.10 13.14
CA ASP A 154 -2.26 -12.12 12.26
C ASP A 154 -1.96 -11.88 10.77
N GLY A 155 -1.80 -10.61 10.35
CA GLY A 155 -1.42 -10.26 8.98
C GLY A 155 -2.40 -10.76 7.92
N ILE A 156 -1.86 -11.12 6.75
CA ILE A 156 -2.63 -11.79 5.68
C ILE A 156 -2.73 -13.31 5.89
N GLY A 157 -1.97 -13.87 6.84
CA GLY A 157 -1.80 -15.30 7.06
C GLY A 157 -0.34 -15.69 7.28
N ARG A 158 -0.08 -16.96 7.64
CA ARG A 158 1.27 -17.51 7.89
C ARG A 158 2.16 -17.57 6.66
N VAL A 159 1.54 -17.76 5.51
CA VAL A 159 2.20 -17.91 4.21
C VAL A 159 1.46 -17.02 3.21
N ALA A 160 2.16 -16.65 2.14
CA ALA A 160 1.60 -15.84 1.07
C ALA A 160 0.80 -16.72 0.09
N ASP A 161 -0.14 -17.51 0.59
CA ASP A 161 -0.96 -18.44 -0.19
C ASP A 161 -2.42 -18.44 0.27
N SER A 162 -3.32 -18.76 -0.67
CA SER A 162 -4.76 -18.80 -0.45
C SER A 162 -5.18 -20.06 0.33
N PRO A 163 -6.18 -19.98 1.23
CA PRO A 163 -6.97 -18.81 1.55
C PRO A 163 -6.27 -17.88 2.55
N PHE A 164 -6.40 -16.58 2.33
CA PHE A 164 -5.84 -15.55 3.20
C PHE A 164 -6.80 -15.20 4.35
N ILE A 165 -6.24 -14.76 5.48
CA ILE A 165 -7.01 -14.15 6.58
C ILE A 165 -7.49 -12.74 6.15
N ARG A 166 -6.67 -12.03 5.37
CA ARG A 166 -6.95 -10.67 4.83
C ARG A 166 -6.48 -10.58 3.38
N HIS A 167 -7.06 -9.68 2.60
CA HIS A 167 -6.67 -9.53 1.19
C HIS A 167 -5.17 -9.22 1.08
N PRO A 168 -4.40 -9.94 0.24
CA PRO A 168 -2.96 -9.75 0.16
C PRO A 168 -2.59 -8.41 -0.49
N THR A 169 -1.41 -7.93 -0.12
CA THR A 169 -0.70 -6.79 -0.71
C THR A 169 0.78 -7.08 -0.74
N ASP A 170 1.55 -6.49 -1.65
CA ASP A 170 2.92 -6.96 -1.95
C ASP A 170 2.93 -8.45 -2.32
N LEU A 171 1.93 -8.87 -3.10
CA LEU A 171 1.85 -10.20 -3.67
C LEU A 171 1.51 -10.10 -5.16
N ALA A 172 2.24 -10.86 -5.97
CA ALA A 172 2.03 -10.91 -7.41
C ALA A 172 0.59 -11.36 -7.72
N LEU A 173 -0.06 -10.66 -8.65
CA LEU A 173 -1.30 -11.11 -9.24
C LEU A 173 -1.05 -12.45 -9.95
N PRO A 174 -1.80 -13.53 -9.71
CA PRO A 174 -1.51 -14.81 -10.34
C PRO A 174 -1.59 -14.75 -11.88
N SER A 175 -0.69 -15.44 -12.58
CA SER A 175 -0.73 -15.57 -14.05
C SER A 175 -1.70 -16.65 -14.54
N SER A 176 -2.73 -16.97 -13.75
CA SER A 176 -3.66 -18.07 -13.99
C SER A 176 -5.07 -17.73 -13.50
N GLY A 177 -6.05 -18.53 -13.92
CA GLY A 177 -7.45 -18.32 -13.55
C GLY A 177 -7.99 -16.98 -14.05
N GLU A 178 -8.88 -16.37 -13.24
CA GLU A 178 -9.49 -15.06 -13.55
C GLU A 178 -8.47 -13.92 -13.66
N TYR A 179 -7.40 -13.99 -12.87
CA TYR A 179 -6.39 -12.94 -12.77
C TYR A 179 -5.53 -12.79 -14.03
N ALA A 180 -5.37 -13.86 -14.81
CA ALA A 180 -4.61 -13.84 -16.05
C ALA A 180 -5.18 -12.89 -17.11
N ALA A 181 -6.46 -12.50 -16.99
CA ALA A 181 -7.11 -11.58 -17.91
C ALA A 181 -6.78 -10.11 -17.60
N TYR A 182 -6.33 -9.78 -16.38
CA TYR A 182 -6.03 -8.40 -16.01
C TYR A 182 -4.69 -7.94 -16.61
N THR A 183 -4.74 -7.51 -17.86
CA THR A 183 -3.56 -7.24 -18.71
C THR A 183 -3.43 -5.78 -19.14
N THR A 184 -4.39 -4.94 -18.76
CA THR A 184 -4.40 -3.49 -19.05
C THR A 184 -4.57 -2.72 -17.75
N TYR A 185 -3.77 -1.68 -17.53
CA TYR A 185 -3.77 -0.91 -16.29
C TYR A 185 -5.12 -0.22 -16.05
N SER A 186 -5.69 -0.38 -14.85
CA SER A 186 -6.90 0.29 -14.43
C SER A 186 -6.59 1.43 -13.46
N LEU A 187 -7.06 2.64 -13.77
CA LEU A 187 -7.02 3.76 -12.81
C LEU A 187 -7.94 3.50 -11.59
N GLN A 188 -9.00 2.73 -11.80
CA GLN A 188 -9.95 2.36 -10.75
C GLN A 188 -9.38 1.29 -9.81
N ALA A 189 -8.56 0.37 -10.32
CA ALA A 189 -7.93 -0.69 -9.53
C ALA A 189 -6.43 -0.80 -9.85
N PRO A 190 -5.61 0.21 -9.51
CA PRO A 190 -4.22 0.28 -9.96
C PRO A 190 -3.38 -0.86 -9.38
N ILE A 191 -2.27 -1.17 -10.05
CA ILE A 191 -1.37 -2.26 -9.66
C ILE A 191 0.07 -1.72 -9.53
N ALA A 192 0.88 -2.33 -8.68
CA ALA A 192 2.28 -1.96 -8.50
C ALA A 192 3.21 -2.80 -9.38
N ARG A 193 4.43 -2.29 -9.59
CA ARG A 193 5.51 -2.93 -10.36
C ARG A 193 6.60 -3.43 -9.43
N ILE A 194 7.26 -4.51 -9.81
CA ILE A 194 8.41 -5.08 -9.08
C ILE A 194 9.76 -4.40 -9.42
N THR A 195 9.73 -3.45 -10.36
CA THR A 195 10.84 -2.55 -10.68
C THR A 195 10.23 -1.18 -10.95
N VAL A 196 10.88 -0.10 -10.52
CA VAL A 196 10.34 1.23 -10.81
C VAL A 196 10.59 1.52 -12.30
N PRO A 197 9.52 1.73 -13.09
CA PRO A 197 9.71 1.97 -14.51
C PRO A 197 10.24 3.38 -14.75
N ALA A 198 10.79 3.62 -15.95
CA ALA A 198 11.23 4.95 -16.37
C ALA A 198 10.08 5.84 -16.87
N ALA A 199 8.89 5.26 -17.10
CA ALA A 199 7.67 5.93 -17.54
C ALA A 199 6.45 5.07 -17.16
N ALA A 200 5.26 5.66 -17.16
CA ALA A 200 4.01 4.94 -16.97
C ALA A 200 3.76 3.91 -18.09
N GLY A 201 3.25 2.73 -17.72
CA GLY A 201 2.96 1.64 -18.64
C GLY A 201 1.49 1.22 -18.63
N SER A 202 0.87 1.14 -19.81
CA SER A 202 -0.55 0.72 -19.91
C SER A 202 -0.79 -0.77 -19.79
N GLY A 203 0.25 -1.59 -19.95
CA GLY A 203 0.16 -3.04 -19.80
C GLY A 203 0.23 -3.46 -18.34
N VAL A 204 -0.45 -4.55 -17.99
CA VAL A 204 -0.29 -5.28 -16.73
C VAL A 204 0.21 -6.69 -17.05
N THR A 205 1.14 -7.18 -16.24
CA THR A 205 1.76 -8.49 -16.40
C THR A 205 1.39 -9.38 -15.20
N PRO A 206 0.30 -10.16 -15.29
CA PRO A 206 0.01 -11.21 -14.33
C PRO A 206 1.22 -12.14 -14.14
N GLY A 207 1.49 -12.52 -12.90
CA GLY A 207 2.67 -13.27 -12.46
C GLY A 207 3.84 -12.39 -12.02
N SER A 208 3.78 -11.08 -12.29
CA SER A 208 4.83 -10.12 -11.95
C SER A 208 4.27 -8.89 -11.25
N ASP A 209 3.25 -8.26 -11.82
CA ASP A 209 2.66 -7.05 -11.24
C ASP A 209 1.84 -7.37 -9.99
N VAL A 210 1.83 -6.42 -9.06
CA VAL A 210 1.61 -6.68 -7.64
C VAL A 210 0.38 -5.96 -7.13
N VAL A 211 -0.50 -6.69 -6.42
CA VAL A 211 -1.59 -6.04 -5.68
C VAL A 211 -1.01 -5.24 -4.52
N MET A 212 -1.47 -4.00 -4.34
CA MET A 212 -1.05 -3.11 -3.25
C MET A 212 -2.26 -2.52 -2.52
N CYS A 213 -2.03 -1.82 -1.40
CA CYS A 213 -3.12 -1.22 -0.62
C CYS A 213 -3.97 -0.26 -1.47
N LEU A 214 -3.29 0.55 -2.27
CA LEU A 214 -3.92 1.54 -3.12
C LEU A 214 -4.58 0.93 -4.37
N SER A 215 -4.53 -0.39 -4.58
CA SER A 215 -5.35 -1.07 -5.59
C SER A 215 -6.84 -0.94 -5.28
N CYS A 216 -7.21 -0.87 -4.00
CA CYS A 216 -8.61 -0.71 -3.57
C CYS A 216 -8.87 0.59 -2.81
N HIS A 217 -7.84 1.14 -2.14
CA HIS A 217 -7.96 2.34 -1.31
C HIS A 217 -7.40 3.60 -1.99
N VAL A 218 -7.85 4.75 -1.49
CA VAL A 218 -7.31 6.08 -1.77
C VAL A 218 -6.62 6.61 -0.51
N ALA A 219 -5.44 7.19 -0.66
CA ALA A 219 -4.61 7.59 0.48
C ALA A 219 -5.22 8.70 1.36
N HIS A 220 -5.76 9.77 0.75
CA HIS A 220 -6.27 10.92 1.50
C HIS A 220 -7.75 10.77 1.89
N ALA A 221 -8.62 10.63 0.91
CA ALA A 221 -10.05 10.50 1.12
C ALA A 221 -10.74 10.00 -0.16
N SER A 222 -11.93 9.48 0.02
CA SER A 222 -12.87 9.16 -1.06
C SER A 222 -14.29 9.47 -0.60
N ASN A 223 -15.23 9.46 -1.52
CA ASN A 223 -16.67 9.50 -1.24
C ASN A 223 -17.22 8.16 -0.71
N TYR A 224 -16.38 7.14 -0.56
CA TYR A 224 -16.78 5.80 -0.12
C TYR A 224 -16.23 5.47 1.27
N PRO A 225 -16.97 4.70 2.10
CA PRO A 225 -16.50 4.24 3.40
C PRO A 225 -15.15 3.55 3.32
N SER A 226 -14.36 3.63 4.40
CA SER A 226 -13.02 3.02 4.50
C SER A 226 -12.04 3.49 3.41
N MET A 227 -12.26 4.68 2.85
CA MET A 227 -11.41 5.29 1.82
C MET A 227 -11.25 4.40 0.57
N LEU A 228 -12.30 3.69 0.19
CA LEU A 228 -12.28 2.83 -1.01
C LEU A 228 -12.37 3.64 -2.30
N ARG A 229 -11.94 3.06 -3.42
CA ARG A 229 -12.06 3.70 -4.75
C ARG A 229 -13.45 3.62 -5.37
N TRP A 230 -14.30 2.75 -4.83
CA TRP A 230 -15.65 2.49 -5.32
C TRP A 230 -16.61 2.16 -4.16
N ASP A 231 -17.91 2.18 -4.45
CA ASP A 231 -18.94 1.78 -3.49
C ASP A 231 -18.96 0.25 -3.33
N TYR A 232 -18.34 -0.23 -2.26
CA TYR A 232 -18.29 -1.66 -1.96
C TYR A 232 -19.66 -2.29 -1.72
N THR A 233 -20.67 -1.52 -1.31
CA THR A 233 -22.02 -2.06 -1.07
C THR A 233 -22.70 -2.53 -2.35
N THR A 234 -22.20 -2.08 -3.50
CA THR A 234 -22.66 -2.50 -4.83
C THR A 234 -21.87 -3.68 -5.42
N MET A 235 -20.77 -4.07 -4.77
CA MET A 235 -19.89 -5.17 -5.22
C MET A 235 -20.44 -6.52 -4.74
N ILE A 236 -21.62 -6.88 -5.23
CA ILE A 236 -22.32 -8.11 -4.86
C ILE A 236 -21.85 -9.25 -5.76
N SER A 237 -21.27 -10.29 -5.17
CA SER A 237 -20.71 -11.40 -5.94
C SER A 237 -21.77 -12.33 -6.52
N GLY A 238 -21.53 -12.85 -7.72
CA GLY A 238 -22.35 -13.88 -8.39
C GLY A 238 -23.63 -13.31 -9.03
N ASN A 239 -23.69 -12.01 -9.29
CA ASN A 239 -24.90 -11.33 -9.75
C ASN A 239 -24.76 -10.66 -11.13
N GLY A 240 -23.58 -10.73 -11.78
CA GLY A 240 -23.34 -10.29 -13.17
C GLY A 240 -23.88 -8.89 -13.48
N GLY A 241 -23.82 -7.98 -12.49
CA GLY A 241 -24.61 -6.75 -12.45
C GLY A 241 -23.88 -5.51 -13.02
N THR A 242 -24.37 -4.32 -12.66
CA THR A 242 -23.76 -3.04 -13.09
C THR A 242 -22.34 -2.83 -12.60
N ALA A 243 -21.89 -3.60 -11.61
CA ALA A 243 -20.53 -3.58 -11.09
C ALA A 243 -19.57 -4.54 -11.83
N ALA A 244 -20.06 -5.37 -12.76
CA ALA A 244 -19.25 -6.34 -13.48
C ALA A 244 -18.04 -5.67 -14.17
N GLY A 245 -16.85 -6.25 -13.96
CA GLY A 245 -15.58 -5.70 -14.48
C GLY A 245 -15.14 -4.37 -13.86
N THR A 246 -15.76 -3.92 -12.77
CA THR A 246 -15.38 -2.71 -12.03
C THR A 246 -14.97 -3.04 -10.60
N GLY A 247 -14.30 -2.10 -9.93
CA GLY A 247 -13.89 -2.27 -8.54
C GLY A 247 -13.08 -3.56 -8.31
N CYS A 248 -13.47 -4.38 -7.33
CA CYS A 248 -12.79 -5.65 -7.05
C CYS A 248 -12.99 -6.69 -8.17
N PHE A 249 -14.07 -6.59 -8.95
CA PHE A 249 -14.32 -7.45 -10.11
C PHE A 249 -13.43 -7.12 -11.31
N THR A 250 -12.63 -6.04 -11.24
CA THR A 250 -11.53 -5.83 -12.20
C THR A 250 -10.54 -7.01 -12.19
N CYS A 251 -10.27 -7.57 -11.00
CA CYS A 251 -9.39 -8.73 -10.84
C CYS A 251 -10.18 -10.03 -10.60
N HIS A 252 -11.37 -9.94 -9.99
CA HIS A 252 -12.20 -11.09 -9.65
C HIS A 252 -13.36 -11.31 -10.65
N THR A 253 -13.02 -11.46 -11.93
CA THR A 253 -14.00 -11.49 -13.02
C THR A 253 -14.92 -12.72 -13.03
N THR A 254 -14.66 -13.73 -12.20
CA THR A 254 -15.54 -14.92 -12.08
C THR A 254 -16.44 -14.86 -10.85
N LYS A 255 -16.32 -13.79 -10.06
CA LYS A 255 -17.07 -13.57 -8.83
C LYS A 255 -18.05 -12.40 -8.97
N ASP A 256 -18.23 -11.85 -10.15
CA ASP A 256 -19.03 -10.65 -10.42
C ASP A 256 -20.55 -10.86 -10.41
#